data_AF-A0A6S7JTL4-F1
#
_entry.id   AF-A0A6S7JTL4-F1
#
_cell.length_a   1.000
_cell.length_b   1.000
_cell.length_c   1.000
_cell.angle_alpha   90.00
_cell.angle_beta   90.00
_cell.angle_gamma   90.00
#
_symmetry.space_group_name_H-M   'P 1'
#
loop_
_entity.id
_entity.type
_entity.pdbx_description
1 polymer ?
#
loop_
_entity_poly.entity_id
_entity_poly.type
_entity_poly.pdbx_seq_one_letter_code
_entity_poly.pdbx_strand_id
1 'polypeptide(L)'
;MADNTSKMDCSSNSANSTAKVCEFLITRGVEEEIVERFRFEKMDAVAITNASDELLKEMGLAKAGDRLSLKGFCAHQEDESSSLEGNKHRKRALPEAFLSRKKEKNK
;
A
#
# COMPACT_ATOMS: atom_id res chain seq x y z
N MET A 1 -18.37 -40.35 -11.12
CA MET A 1 -17.43 -39.85 -10.11
C MET A 1 -16.08 -39.77 -10.79
N ALA A 2 -15.57 -38.56 -11.03
CA ALA A 2 -14.19 -38.31 -11.41
C ALA A 2 -13.86 -36.88 -10.98
N ASP A 3 -12.88 -36.81 -10.09
CA ASP A 3 -12.50 -35.69 -9.25
C ASP A 3 -12.07 -34.45 -10.04
N ASN A 4 -12.64 -33.31 -9.64
CA ASN A 4 -12.23 -32.00 -10.07
C ASN A 4 -11.46 -31.35 -8.91
N THR A 5 -10.13 -31.32 -8.98
CA THR A 5 -9.29 -30.47 -8.12
C THR A 5 -7.88 -30.36 -8.71
N SER A 6 -7.74 -29.58 -9.77
CA SER A 6 -6.43 -29.14 -10.25
C SER A 6 -6.04 -27.84 -9.56
N LYS A 7 -5.20 -27.99 -8.52
CA LYS A 7 -4.03 -27.15 -8.20
C LYS A 7 -4.29 -25.65 -7.96
N MET A 8 -4.38 -25.30 -6.68
CA MET A 8 -4.28 -23.93 -6.16
C MET A 8 -2.80 -23.49 -6.21
N ASP A 9 -2.42 -22.73 -7.23
CA ASP A 9 -1.10 -22.09 -7.32
C ASP A 9 -1.04 -20.86 -6.40
N CYS A 10 -0.90 -21.06 -5.10
CA CYS A 10 -0.79 -19.96 -4.11
C CYS A 10 0.64 -19.38 -3.97
N SER A 11 1.64 -19.98 -4.60
CA SER A 11 3.05 -19.65 -4.33
C SER A 11 3.62 -18.50 -5.17
N SER A 12 2.96 -18.10 -6.26
CA SER A 12 3.53 -17.16 -7.23
C SER A 12 3.25 -15.68 -6.93
N ASN A 13 2.32 -15.36 -6.02
CA ASN A 13 1.90 -13.98 -5.78
C ASN A 13 2.70 -13.29 -4.64
N SER A 14 3.07 -14.03 -3.59
CA SER A 14 3.75 -13.47 -2.41
C SER A 14 5.18 -12.99 -2.72
N ALA A 15 5.97 -13.76 -3.49
CA ALA A 15 7.34 -13.37 -3.85
C ALA A 15 7.40 -12.07 -4.67
N ASN A 16 6.42 -11.85 -5.56
CA ASN A 16 6.30 -10.61 -6.33
C ASN A 16 5.86 -9.44 -5.44
N SER A 17 5.03 -9.67 -4.43
CA SER A 17 4.63 -8.65 -3.46
C SER A 17 5.80 -8.21 -2.57
N THR A 18 6.58 -9.15 -2.03
CA THR A 18 7.80 -8.84 -1.25
C THR A 18 8.82 -8.04 -2.06
N ALA A 19 8.99 -8.36 -3.35
CA ALA A 19 9.90 -7.60 -4.21
C ALA A 19 9.48 -6.13 -4.35
N LYS A 20 8.18 -5.87 -4.57
CA LYS A 20 7.63 -4.50 -4.65
C LYS A 20 7.77 -3.72 -3.33
N VAL A 21 7.59 -4.40 -2.20
CA VAL A 21 7.85 -3.83 -0.87
C VAL A 21 9.32 -3.40 -0.76
N CYS A 22 10.25 -4.28 -1.12
CA CYS A 22 11.67 -3.97 -1.07
C CYS A 22 12.03 -2.79 -1.98
N GLU A 23 11.51 -2.76 -3.20
CA GLU A 23 11.71 -1.66 -4.15
C GLU A 23 11.19 -0.32 -3.61
N PHE A 24 10.02 -0.34 -2.96
CA PHE A 24 9.48 0.86 -2.30
C PHE A 24 10.41 1.37 -1.20
N LEU A 25 10.95 0.48 -0.37
CA LEU A 25 11.88 0.84 0.70
C LEU A 25 13.19 1.41 0.15
N ILE A 26 13.74 0.80 -0.91
CA ILE A 26 14.94 1.30 -1.60
C ILE A 26 14.69 2.71 -2.16
N THR A 27 13.54 2.93 -2.81
CA THR A 27 13.16 4.24 -3.36
C THR A 27 13.06 5.33 -2.29
N ARG A 28 12.70 4.96 -1.06
CA ARG A 28 12.63 5.86 0.09
C ARG A 28 14.00 6.11 0.75
N GLY A 29 15.06 5.43 0.30
CA GLY A 29 16.39 5.54 0.88
C GLY A 29 16.52 4.87 2.24
N VAL A 30 15.74 3.81 2.47
CA VAL A 30 15.92 2.95 3.65
C VAL A 30 17.21 2.14 3.48
N GLU A 31 17.95 1.96 4.59
CA GLU A 31 19.23 1.23 4.58
C GLU A 31 19.08 -0.20 4.05
N GLU A 32 20.06 -0.66 3.28
CA GLU A 32 20.02 -1.96 2.60
C GLU A 32 19.89 -3.13 3.59
N GLU A 33 20.53 -3.04 4.78
CA GLU A 33 20.40 -4.05 5.84
C GLU A 33 18.95 -4.26 6.28
N ILE A 34 18.18 -3.17 6.37
CA ILE A 34 16.76 -3.22 6.71
C ILE A 34 15.98 -3.88 5.57
N VAL A 35 16.27 -3.51 4.32
CA VAL A 35 15.62 -4.09 3.14
C VAL A 35 15.90 -5.60 3.04
N GLU A 36 17.13 -6.03 3.31
CA GLU A 36 17.49 -7.45 3.35
C GLU A 36 16.72 -8.19 4.45
N ARG A 37 16.53 -7.57 5.63
CA ARG A 37 15.71 -8.15 6.69
C ARG A 37 14.27 -8.36 6.25
N PHE A 38 13.67 -7.38 5.57
CA PHE A 38 12.32 -7.53 5.00
C PHE A 38 12.25 -8.63 3.94
N ARG A 39 13.30 -8.78 3.13
CA ARG A 39 13.40 -9.86 2.13
C ARG A 39 13.56 -11.23 2.77
N PHE A 40 14.39 -11.33 3.80
CA PHE A 40 14.67 -12.57 4.54
C PHE A 40 13.43 -13.08 5.28
N GLU A 41 12.73 -12.19 5.97
CA GLU A 41 11.46 -12.48 6.66
C GLU A 41 10.27 -12.62 5.71
N LYS A 42 10.48 -12.43 4.39
CA LYS A 42 9.45 -12.50 3.35
C LYS A 42 8.24 -11.60 3.66
N MET A 43 8.51 -10.39 4.12
CA MET A 43 7.47 -9.40 4.43
C MET A 43 6.78 -8.94 3.14
N ASP A 44 5.63 -9.56 2.84
CA ASP A 44 4.75 -9.15 1.74
C ASP A 44 3.74 -8.09 2.18
N ALA A 45 2.96 -7.58 1.24
CA ALA A 45 2.00 -6.50 1.50
C ALA A 45 1.00 -6.86 2.62
N VAL A 46 0.53 -8.11 2.66
CA VAL A 46 -0.43 -8.58 3.67
C VAL A 46 0.21 -8.64 5.05
N ALA A 47 1.42 -9.19 5.16
CA ALA A 47 2.16 -9.23 6.41
C ALA A 47 2.39 -7.81 6.97
N ILE A 48 2.72 -6.85 6.11
CA ILE A 48 3.00 -5.47 6.49
C ILE A 48 1.75 -4.71 6.93
N THR A 49 0.64 -4.88 6.21
CA THR A 49 -0.64 -4.25 6.56
C THR A 49 -1.11 -4.70 7.95
N ASN A 50 -0.88 -5.97 8.30
CA ASN A 50 -1.27 -6.56 9.59
C ASN A 50 -0.19 -6.41 10.68
N ALA A 51 1.05 -6.04 10.33
CA ALA A 51 2.12 -5.88 11.30
C ALA A 51 1.86 -4.72 12.28
N SER A 52 2.28 -4.90 13.54
CA SER A 52 2.30 -3.81 14.50
C SER A 52 3.38 -2.78 14.17
N ASP A 53 3.21 -1.54 14.63
CA ASP A 53 4.22 -0.50 14.42
C ASP A 53 5.51 -0.82 15.19
N GLU A 54 5.39 -1.52 16.31
CA GLU A 54 6.48 -2.03 17.13
C GLU A 54 7.31 -3.04 16.36
N LEU A 55 6.68 -4.02 15.68
CA LEU A 55 7.38 -5.00 14.86
C LEU A 55 8.14 -4.32 13.72
N LEU A 56 7.49 -3.39 13.01
CA LEU A 56 8.15 -2.65 11.93
C LEU A 56 9.32 -1.79 12.44
N LYS A 57 9.22 -1.28 13.67
CA LYS A 57 10.32 -0.55 14.32
C LYS A 57 11.48 -1.47 14.69
N GLU A 58 11.21 -2.67 15.23
CA GLU A 58 12.22 -3.69 15.54
C GLU A 58 12.93 -4.19 14.27
N MET A 59 12.20 -4.24 13.15
CA MET A 59 12.75 -4.54 11.82
C MET A 59 13.67 -3.43 11.28
N GLY A 60 13.68 -2.24 11.89
CA GLY A 60 14.57 -1.12 11.55
C GLY A 60 13.87 0.12 11.02
N LEU A 61 12.55 0.10 10.79
CA LEU A 61 11.79 1.28 10.36
C LEU A 61 11.53 2.21 11.55
N ALA A 62 12.55 2.94 11.99
CA ALA A 62 12.49 3.81 13.16
C ALA A 62 11.55 5.03 12.97
N LYS A 63 11.45 5.55 11.74
CA LYS A 63 10.64 6.74 11.43
C LYS A 63 9.16 6.38 11.26
N ALA A 64 8.29 7.07 11.99
CA ALA A 64 6.84 6.88 11.90
C ALA A 64 6.28 7.15 10.49
N GLY A 65 6.84 8.15 9.79
CA GLY A 65 6.44 8.48 8.42
C GLY A 65 6.71 7.34 7.43
N ASP A 66 7.80 6.59 7.61
CA ASP A 66 8.14 5.47 6.73
C ASP A 66 7.20 4.29 6.99
N ARG A 67 6.92 3.98 8.25
CA ARG A 67 5.93 2.94 8.62
C ARG A 67 4.54 3.26 8.06
N LEU A 68 4.08 4.49 8.24
CA LEU A 68 2.78 4.94 7.72
C LEU A 68 2.73 4.88 6.18
N SER A 69 3.79 5.36 5.52
CA SER A 69 3.88 5.35 4.06
C SER A 69 3.90 3.91 3.52
N LEU A 70 4.64 3.02 4.17
CA LEU A 70 4.75 1.62 3.78
C LEU A 70 3.41 0.88 3.95
N LYS A 71 2.74 1.05 5.09
CA LYS A 71 1.40 0.48 5.31
C LYS A 71 0.39 0.99 4.29
N GLY A 72 0.40 2.30 4.00
CA GLY A 72 -0.45 2.89 2.96
C GLY A 72 -0.16 2.33 1.57
N PHE A 73 1.11 2.16 1.21
CA PHE A 73 1.51 1.54 -0.06
C PHE A 73 1.02 0.09 -0.18
N CYS A 74 1.13 -0.69 0.90
CA CYS A 74 0.70 -2.09 0.90
C CYS A 74 -0.82 -2.24 0.85
N ALA A 75 -1.57 -1.40 1.56
CA ALA A 75 -3.03 -1.40 1.54
C ALA A 75 -3.60 -1.10 0.14
N HIS A 76 -2.97 -0.20 -0.62
CA HIS A 76 -3.42 0.13 -1.98
C HIS A 76 -3.05 -0.93 -3.04
N GLN A 77 -2.12 -1.85 -2.77
CA GLN A 77 -1.82 -2.94 -3.70
C GLN A 77 -2.90 -4.03 -3.70
N GLU A 78 -3.64 -4.21 -2.61
CA GLU A 78 -4.76 -5.16 -2.58
C GLU A 78 -5.87 -4.71 -3.53
N ASP A 79 -6.15 -3.41 -3.60
CA ASP A 79 -7.18 -2.82 -4.46
C ASP A 79 -6.85 -2.92 -5.96
N GLU A 80 -5.59 -2.72 -6.35
CA GLU A 80 -5.12 -2.77 -7.75
C GLU A 80 -5.18 -4.18 -8.36
N SER A 81 -5.22 -5.24 -7.55
CA SER A 81 -5.48 -6.60 -8.04
C SER A 81 -6.94 -6.87 -8.42
N SER A 82 -7.85 -5.95 -8.06
CA SER A 82 -9.29 -6.04 -8.34
C SER A 82 -9.84 -5.00 -9.32
N SER A 83 -9.05 -4.00 -9.72
CA SER A 83 -9.53 -2.96 -10.63
C SER A 83 -8.42 -2.36 -11.49
N LEU A 84 -8.30 -2.89 -12.70
CA LEU A 84 -7.69 -2.21 -13.84
C LEU A 84 -8.59 -1.02 -14.23
N GLU A 85 -8.70 0.02 -13.39
CA GLU A 85 -9.30 1.28 -13.82
C GLU A 85 -8.83 2.50 -13.01
N GLY A 86 -7.93 3.26 -13.62
CA GLY A 86 -8.00 4.71 -13.55
C GLY A 86 -7.44 5.34 -12.27
N ASN A 87 -6.16 5.67 -12.34
CA ASN A 87 -5.56 6.82 -11.66
C ASN A 87 -6.33 8.12 -12.01
N LYS A 88 -7.48 8.34 -11.38
CA LYS A 88 -8.20 9.61 -11.36
C LYS A 88 -8.18 10.09 -9.93
N HIS A 89 -7.24 10.99 -9.66
CA HIS A 89 -7.28 11.95 -8.56
C HIS A 89 -8.71 12.21 -8.11
N ARG A 90 -9.14 11.61 -6.98
CA ARG A 90 -10.40 11.93 -6.32
C ARG A 90 -10.26 13.31 -5.66
N LYS A 91 -10.15 14.36 -6.46
CA LYS A 91 -10.40 15.72 -6.00
C LYS A 91 -11.88 15.78 -5.64
N ARG A 92 -12.18 15.69 -4.35
CA ARG A 92 -13.53 15.88 -3.80
C ARG A 92 -14.00 17.27 -4.27
N ALA A 93 -14.95 17.30 -5.19
CA ALA A 93 -15.56 18.55 -5.61
C ALA A 93 -16.26 19.18 -4.40
N LEU A 94 -16.02 20.47 -4.16
CA LEU A 94 -16.74 21.19 -3.11
C LEU A 94 -18.22 21.26 -3.49
N PRO A 95 -19.15 21.05 -2.54
CA PRO A 95 -20.58 21.23 -2.80
C PRO A 95 -20.85 22.62 -3.36
N GLU A 96 -21.69 22.71 -4.40
CA GLU A 96 -21.98 23.95 -5.13
C GLU A 96 -22.47 25.08 -4.19
N ALA A 97 -23.15 24.73 -3.10
CA ALA A 97 -23.56 25.64 -2.03
C ALA A 97 -22.41 26.45 -1.38
N PHE A 98 -21.16 25.98 -1.47
CA PHE A 98 -19.98 26.73 -1.02
C PHE A 98 -19.45 27.73 -2.06
N LEU A 99 -19.75 27.52 -3.35
CA LEU A 99 -19.31 28.39 -4.43
C LEU A 99 -20.26 29.58 -4.65
N SER A 100 -21.54 29.43 -4.31
CA SER A 100 -22.57 30.44 -4.55
C SER A 100 -22.54 31.64 -3.60
N ARG A 101 -21.60 31.73 -2.65
CA ARG A 101 -21.54 32.81 -1.64
C ARG A 101 -20.91 34.13 -2.11
N LYS A 102 -20.79 34.35 -3.42
CA LYS A 102 -20.29 35.62 -3.95
C LYS A 102 -21.13 36.08 -5.14
N LYS A 103 -22.25 36.74 -4.85
CA LYS A 103 -22.75 37.96 -5.52
C LYS A 103 -24.16 38.29 -5.03
N GLU A 104 -24.24 39.07 -3.96
CA GLU A 104 -25.31 40.07 -3.88
C GLU A 104 -24.81 41.26 -3.03
N LYS A 105 -24.24 42.25 -3.72
CA LYS A 105 -24.09 43.61 -3.21
C LYS A 105 -24.82 44.52 -4.20
N ASN A 106 -25.75 45.29 -3.64
CA ASN A 106 -26.44 46.46 -4.18
C ASN A 106 -27.47 46.25 -5.30
N LYS A 107 -28.75 46.43 -4.96
CA LYS A 107 -29.44 47.70 -5.23
C LYS A 107 -30.55 47.95 -4.20
#